data_AF-A0A8S9WCB8-F1
#
_entry.id   AF-A0A8S9WCB8-F1
#
_cell.length_a   1.000
_cell.length_b   1.000
_cell.length_c   1.000
_cell.angle_alpha   90.00
_cell.angle_beta   90.00
_cell.angle_gamma   90.00
#
_symmetry.space_group_name_H-M   'P 1'
#
loop_
_entity.id
_entity.type
_entity.pdbx_description
1 polymer ?
#
loop_
_entity_poly.entity_id
_entity_poly.type
_entity_poly.pdbx_seq_one_letter_code
_entity_poly.pdbx_strand_id
1 'polypeptide(L)' 'MLVLCKSRKGVLITNDKVVKNHCKKNNTYFLDLEDVLRALKLKNILNYEELKKLIEDIEKKDWTIIKAKEDILKD' A
#
# COMPACT_ATOMS: atom_id res chain seq x y z
N MET A 1 2.57 16.41 -5.79
CA MET A 1 1.67 15.23 -5.95
C MET A 1 0.33 15.43 -5.25
N LEU A 2 0.29 15.80 -3.96
CA LEU A 2 -0.96 16.08 -3.21
C LEU A 2 -1.94 17.03 -3.92
N VAL A 3 -1.43 18.16 -4.46
CA VAL A 3 -2.26 19.15 -5.19
C VAL A 3 -2.97 18.51 -6.39
N LEU A 4 -2.30 17.60 -7.11
CA LEU A 4 -2.87 16.91 -8.27
C LEU A 4 -3.93 15.89 -7.85
N CYS A 5 -3.67 15.11 -6.79
CA CYS A 5 -4.67 14.18 -6.27
C CYS A 5 -5.93 14.92 -5.82
N LYS A 6 -5.78 16.05 -5.11
CA LYS A 6 -6.91 16.87 -4.68
C LYS A 6 -7.68 17.48 -5.85
N SER A 7 -6.99 18.05 -6.84
CA SER A 7 -7.66 18.68 -7.98
C SER A 7 -8.39 17.68 -8.88
N ARG A 8 -7.89 16.44 -8.96
CA ARG A 8 -8.45 15.37 -9.79
C ARG A 8 -9.35 14.39 -9.04
N LYS A 9 -9.62 14.62 -7.75
CA LYS A 9 -10.32 13.66 -6.86
C LYS A 9 -9.70 12.25 -6.91
N GLY A 10 -8.39 12.18 -7.06
CA GLY A 10 -7.64 10.92 -7.13
C GLY A 10 -7.28 10.38 -5.74
N VAL A 11 -7.00 9.08 -5.66
CA VAL A 11 -6.42 8.43 -4.47
C VAL A 11 -4.91 8.58 -4.53
N LEU A 12 -4.29 8.99 -3.43
CA LEU A 12 -2.83 9.08 -3.33
C LEU A 12 -2.25 7.73 -2.89
N ILE A 13 -1.20 7.26 -3.55
CA ILE A 13 -0.42 6.10 -3.08
C ILE A 13 0.84 6.62 -2.37
N THR A 14 1.01 6.31 -1.08
CA THR A 14 2.18 6.80 -0.32
C THR A 14 2.47 5.97 0.93
N ASN A 15 3.75 5.66 1.15
CA ASN A 15 4.26 5.12 2.41
C ASN A 15 4.79 6.20 3.37
N ASP A 16 4.94 7.45 2.91
CA ASP A 16 5.50 8.54 3.70
C ASP A 16 4.58 8.89 4.90
N LYS A 17 5.14 8.81 6.11
CA LYS A 17 4.39 9.02 7.36
C LYS A 17 3.83 10.45 7.48
N VAL A 18 4.59 11.46 7.06
CA VAL A 18 4.17 12.87 7.13
C VAL A 18 3.02 13.11 6.15
N VAL A 19 3.13 12.58 4.93
CA VAL A 19 2.09 12.69 3.91
C VAL A 19 0.83 11.93 4.32
N LYS A 20 0.94 10.72 4.88
CA LYS A 20 -0.21 9.97 5.42
C LYS A 20 -0.93 10.76 6.50
N ASN A 21 -0.18 11.34 7.44
CA ASN A 21 -0.75 12.19 8.49
C ASN A 21 -1.44 13.43 7.93
N HIS A 22 -0.86 14.05 6.91
CA HIS A 22 -1.50 15.16 6.22
C HIS A 22 -2.81 14.74 5.53
N CYS A 23 -2.82 13.59 4.83
CA CYS A 23 -4.01 13.07 4.17
C CYS A 23 -5.15 12.79 5.17
N LYS A 24 -4.82 12.15 6.30
CA LYS A 24 -5.77 11.89 7.40
C LYS A 24 -6.38 13.19 7.94
N LYS A 25 -5.56 14.22 8.18
CA LYS A 25 -6.04 15.52 8.68
C LYS A 25 -6.94 16.28 7.70
N ASN A 26 -6.77 16.05 6.40
CA ASN A 26 -7.44 16.81 5.35
C ASN A 26 -8.52 16.00 4.61
N ASN A 27 -8.91 14.82 5.12
CA ASN A 27 -9.87 13.92 4.48
C ASN A 27 -9.51 13.58 3.02
N THR A 28 -8.22 13.46 2.72
CA THR A 28 -7.73 13.02 1.41
C THR A 28 -7.60 11.51 1.43
N TYR A 29 -8.23 10.83 0.47
CA TYR A 29 -8.08 9.38 0.30
C TYR A 29 -6.64 9.02 -0.07
N PHE A 30 -6.08 8.03 0.62
CA PHE A 30 -4.78 7.46 0.31
C PHE A 30 -4.78 5.95 0.53
N LEU A 31 -3.84 5.28 -0.12
CA LEU A 31 -3.47 3.89 0.12
C LEU A 31 -1.97 3.84 0.37
N ASP A 32 -1.54 2.98 1.29
CA ASP A 32 -0.13 2.63 1.42
C ASP A 32 0.15 1.25 0.81
N LEU A 33 1.42 0.84 0.84
CA LEU A 33 1.84 -0.40 0.22
C LEU A 33 1.14 -1.62 0.84
N GLU A 34 0.89 -1.60 2.15
CA GLU A 34 0.17 -2.70 2.82
C GLU A 34 -1.29 -2.73 2.35
N ASP A 35 -1.93 -1.57 2.19
CA ASP A 35 -3.28 -1.49 1.63
C ASP A 35 -3.35 -2.06 0.20
N VAL A 36 -2.36 -1.74 -0.64
CA VAL A 36 -2.28 -2.27 -2.01
C VAL A 36 -2.10 -3.78 -2.01
N LEU A 37 -1.21 -4.33 -1.18
CA LEU A 37 -0.99 -5.77 -1.08
C LEU A 37 -2.24 -6.52 -0.58
N ARG A 38 -2.96 -5.96 0.40
CA ARG A 38 -4.25 -6.51 0.84
C ARG A 38 -5.28 -6.49 -0.29
N ALA A 39 -5.35 -5.41 -1.06
CA ALA A 39 -6.29 -5.32 -2.18
C ALA A 39 -6.00 -6.35 -3.28
N LEU A 40 -4.73 -6.62 -3.58
CA LEU A 40 -4.34 -7.68 -4.55
C LEU A 40 -4.81 -9.06 -4.08
N LYS A 41 -4.67 -9.36 -2.79
CA LYS A 41 -5.20 -10.58 -2.18
C LYS A 41 -6.72 -10.64 -2.25
N LEU A 42 -7.41 -9.64 -1.71
CA LEU A 42 -8.87 -9.62 -1.58
C LEU A 42 -9.59 -9.68 -2.93
N LYS A 43 -8.95 -9.18 -3.99
CA LYS A 43 -9.48 -9.24 -5.36
C LYS A 43 -9.09 -10.53 -6.10
N ASN A 44 -8.43 -11.48 -5.44
CA ASN A 44 -7.88 -12.70 -6.03
C ASN A 44 -7.02 -12.42 -7.28
N ILE A 45 -6.29 -11.29 -7.28
CA ILE A 45 -5.36 -10.94 -8.38
C ILE A 45 -4.09 -11.76 -8.26
N LEU A 46 -3.61 -11.96 -7.01
CA LEU A 46 -2.48 -12.81 -6.70
C LEU A 46 -2.91 -13.90 -5.72
N ASN A 47 -2.48 -15.13 -5.98
CA ASN A 47 -2.60 -16.20 -5.00
C ASN A 47 -1.56 -16.05 -3.88
N TYR A 48 -1.63 -16.91 -2.86
CA TYR A 48 -0.75 -16.86 -1.69
C TYR A 48 0.74 -16.87 -2.04
N GLU A 49 1.19 -17.78 -2.92
CA GLU A 49 2.60 -17.92 -3.28
C GLU A 49 3.09 -16.74 -4.12
N GLU A 50 2.26 -16.23 -5.03
CA GLU A 50 2.56 -15.03 -5.82
C GLU A 50 2.68 -13.78 -4.94
N LEU A 51 1.75 -13.61 -4.00
CA LEU A 51 1.76 -12.49 -3.06
C LEU A 51 2.96 -12.57 -2.12
N LYS A 52 3.28 -13.76 -1.60
CA LYS A 52 4.44 -14.00 -0.76
C LYS A 52 5.73 -13.66 -1.51
N LYS A 53 5.88 -14.16 -2.75
CA LYS A 53 7.04 -13.84 -3.59
C LYS A 53 7.15 -12.34 -3.88
N LEU A 54 6.04 -11.66 -4.15
CA LEU A 54 6.03 -10.21 -4.36
C LEU A 54 6.51 -9.46 -3.11
N ILE A 55 6.01 -9.83 -1.93
CA ILE A 55 6.44 -9.25 -0.64
C ILE A 55 7.95 -9.44 -0.45
N GLU A 56 8.45 -10.67 -0.65
CA GLU A 56 9.89 -10.95 -0.52
C GLU A 56 10.74 -10.15 -1.51
N ASP A 57 10.27 -10.01 -2.75
CA ASP A 57 10.96 -9.24 -3.78
C ASP A 57 11.04 -7.76 -3.42
N ILE A 58 9.95 -7.17 -2.92
CA ILE A 58 9.92 -5.78 -2.44
C ILE A 58 10.90 -5.60 -1.27
N GLU A 59 10.87 -6.49 -0.28
CA GLU A 59 11.77 -6.39 0.88
C GLU A 59 13.25 -6.50 0.48
N LYS A 60 13.57 -7.36 -0.49
CA LYS A 60 14.95 -7.58 -0.97
C LYS A 60 15.44 -6.48 -1.91
N LYS A 61 14.60 -5.99 -2.82
CA LYS A 61 15.00 -5.07 -3.91
C LYS A 61 14.82 -3.60 -3.52
N ASP A 62 13.77 -3.29 -2.78
CA ASP A 62 13.35 -1.90 -2.52
C ASP A 62 13.69 -1.43 -1.10
N TRP A 63 14.45 -2.23 -0.34
CA TRP A 63 14.89 -1.94 1.04
C TRP A 63 13.74 -1.51 1.96
N THR A 64 12.53 -2.03 1.68
CA THR A 64 11.28 -1.65 2.34
C THR A 64 10.78 -2.83 3.16
N ILE A 65 10.67 -2.68 4.47
CA ILE A 65 10.15 -3.73 5.35
C ILE A 65 8.62 -3.64 5.43
N ILE A 66 7.93 -4.72 5.08
CA ILE A 66 6.47 -4.82 5.17
C ILE A 66 6.13 -5.45 6.52
N LYS A 67 5.76 -4.62 7.49
CA LYS A 67 5.57 -5.06 8.88
C LYS A 67 4.36 -5.97 9.03
N ALA A 68 3.28 -5.68 8.32
CA ALA A 68 2.05 -6.46 8.38
C ALA A 68 2.07 -7.70 7.46
N LYS A 69 3.21 -8.13 6.92
CA LYS A 69 3.26 -9.21 5.91
C LYS A 69 2.58 -10.51 6.34
N GLU A 70 2.74 -10.91 7.61
CA GLU A 70 2.09 -12.09 8.16
C GLU A 70 0.57 -11.94 8.15
N ASP A 71 0.06 -10.77 8.56
CA ASP A 71 -1.38 -10.47 8.59
C ASP A 71 -1.97 -10.25 7.19
N ILE A 72 -1.14 -9.91 6.20
CA ILE A 72 -1.56 -9.81 4.79
C ILE A 72 -1.68 -11.21 4.19
N LEU A 73 -0.77 -12.12 4.56
CA LEU A 73 -0.73 -13.48 4.02
C LEU A 73 -1.78 -14.42 4.63
N LYS A 74 -2.17 -14.23 5.90
CA LYS A 74 -3.24 -14.99 6.58
C LYS A 74 -4.59 -14.89 5.88
N ASP A 75 -5.28 -16.02 5.67
CA ASP A 75 -6.61 -16.15 5.05
C ASP A 75 -7.71 -15.33 5.73
#